data_AF-A0A7V2U002-F1
#
_entry.id   AF-A0A7V2U002-F1
#
_cell.length_a   1.000
_cell.length_b   1.000
_cell.length_c   1.000
_cell.angle_alpha   90.00
_cell.angle_beta   90.00
_cell.angle_gamma   90.00
#
_symmetry.space_group_name_H-M   'P 1'
#
loop_
_entity.id
_entity.type
_entity.pdbx_description
1 polymer ?
#
loop_
_entity_poly.entity_id
_entity_poly.type
_entity_poly.pdbx_seq_one_letter_code
_entity_poly.pdbx_strand_id
1 'polypeptide(L)'
;MAGYRQLLFSRAFRVVPGREYNEISHRLRESRNVFFYEVILLPDAPWEFLRDRVYPFLVRLLRSKSLDPETTREAAVSLFFEDRFYLLEAPEFLKAYAEIEDLDPEAFRARMREWQSGEEKGETPEERNNFRPDLPAVRR
;
A
#
# COMPACT_ATOMS: atom_id res chain seq x y z
N MET A 1 3.36 22.58 -6.24
CA MET A 1 2.57 21.35 -6.07
C MET A 1 3.46 20.35 -5.37
N ALA A 2 3.11 19.93 -4.15
CA ALA A 2 3.81 18.84 -3.50
C ALA A 2 3.65 17.59 -4.39
N GLY A 3 4.75 16.94 -4.77
CA GLY A 3 4.67 15.72 -5.57
C GLY A 3 3.89 14.65 -4.80
N TYR A 4 3.16 13.76 -5.49
CA TYR A 4 2.33 12.71 -4.86
C TYR A 4 3.06 11.94 -3.74
N ARG A 5 4.38 11.75 -3.89
CA ARG A 5 5.25 11.13 -2.88
C ARG A 5 5.31 11.90 -1.56
N GLN A 6 5.42 13.22 -1.62
CA GLN A 6 5.47 14.05 -0.43
C GLN A 6 4.16 13.93 0.37
N LEU A 7 3.03 13.88 -0.33
CA LEU A 7 1.73 13.63 0.31
C LEU A 7 1.71 12.23 0.96
N LEU A 8 2.06 11.18 0.22
CA LEU A 8 2.15 9.81 0.77
C LEU A 8 3.07 9.73 2.00
N PHE A 9 4.28 10.29 1.93
CA PHE A 9 5.25 10.23 3.03
C PHE A 9 4.76 11.01 4.26
N SER A 10 4.00 12.09 4.07
CA SER A 10 3.41 12.83 5.19
C SER A 10 2.31 12.07 5.93
N ARG A 11 1.68 11.08 5.28
CA ARG A 11 0.64 10.20 5.85
C ARG A 11 1.22 8.99 6.59
N ALA A 12 2.55 8.83 6.58
CA ALA A 12 3.20 7.74 7.29
C ALA A 12 3.13 7.95 8.80
N PHE A 13 2.56 6.99 9.52
CA PHE A 13 2.56 6.99 10.99
C PHE A 13 3.94 6.60 11.54
N ARG A 14 4.81 6.01 10.70
CA ARG A 14 6.18 5.68 11.05
C ARG A 14 7.08 5.67 9.82
N VAL A 15 8.28 6.21 9.98
CA VAL A 15 9.36 6.17 8.97
C VAL A 15 10.57 5.53 9.60
N VAL A 16 11.21 4.62 8.88
CA VAL A 16 12.28 3.81 9.43
C VAL A 16 13.38 3.56 8.38
N PRO A 17 14.65 3.48 8.77
CA PRO A 17 15.73 3.02 7.90
C PRO A 17 15.49 1.58 7.39
N GLY A 18 15.74 1.32 6.12
CA GLY A 18 15.51 0.02 5.47
C GLY A 18 16.20 -1.16 6.17
N ARG A 19 17.38 -0.93 6.77
CA ARG A 19 18.12 -1.94 7.55
C ARG A 19 17.37 -2.46 8.78
N GLU A 20 16.43 -1.69 9.31
CA GLU A 20 15.64 -2.02 10.51
C GLU A 20 14.26 -2.61 10.14
N TYR A 21 13.98 -2.78 8.84
CA TYR A 21 12.67 -3.24 8.36
C TYR A 21 12.24 -4.57 8.95
N ASN A 22 13.09 -5.58 8.83
CA ASN A 22 12.74 -6.94 9.26
C ASN A 22 12.42 -7.01 10.76
N GLU A 23 13.17 -6.27 11.59
CA GLU A 23 12.92 -6.26 13.03
C GLU A 23 11.58 -5.57 13.37
N ILE A 24 11.31 -4.44 12.73
CA ILE A 24 10.10 -3.65 13.00
C ILE A 24 8.86 -4.29 12.42
N SER A 25 8.93 -4.85 11.21
CA SER A 25 7.81 -5.56 10.58
C SER A 25 7.47 -6.82 11.38
N HIS A 26 8.46 -7.59 11.83
CA HIS A 26 8.25 -8.76 12.70
C HIS A 26 7.56 -8.36 14.01
N ARG A 27 8.09 -7.36 14.71
CA ARG A 27 7.51 -6.88 15.97
C ARG A 27 6.07 -6.39 15.81
N LEU A 28 5.77 -5.70 14.71
CA LEU A 28 4.42 -5.20 14.45
C LEU A 28 3.44 -6.32 14.08
N ARG A 29 3.89 -7.32 13.30
CA ARG A 29 3.10 -8.53 13.01
C ARG A 29 2.75 -9.27 14.30
N GLU A 30 3.71 -9.47 15.19
CA GLU A 30 3.48 -10.17 16.47
C GLU A 30 2.61 -9.37 17.46
N SER A 31 2.83 -8.06 17.56
CA SER A 31 2.17 -7.25 18.60
C SER A 31 0.76 -6.78 18.22
N ARG A 32 0.48 -6.58 16.93
CA ARG A 32 -0.79 -5.98 16.47
C ARG A 32 -1.57 -6.87 15.50
N ASN A 33 -1.04 -8.03 15.12
CA ASN A 33 -1.63 -8.91 14.10
C ASN A 33 -1.97 -8.15 12.80
N VAL A 34 -1.11 -7.19 12.42
CA VAL A 34 -1.32 -6.34 11.24
C VAL A 34 -0.76 -7.02 10.00
N PHE A 35 -1.58 -7.08 8.96
CA PHE A 35 -1.17 -7.49 7.63
C PHE A 35 -0.38 -6.36 6.94
N PHE A 36 0.74 -6.71 6.31
CA PHE A 36 1.57 -5.74 5.59
C PHE A 36 1.44 -5.93 4.10
N TYR A 37 1.07 -4.85 3.41
CA TYR A 37 1.11 -4.76 1.96
C TYR A 37 2.37 -3.99 1.55
N GLU A 38 3.38 -4.73 1.05
CA GLU A 38 4.68 -4.18 0.69
C GLU A 38 4.67 -3.65 -0.74
N VAL A 39 5.11 -2.40 -0.92
CA VAL A 39 5.14 -1.72 -2.22
C VAL A 39 6.52 -1.09 -2.40
N ILE A 40 7.21 -1.48 -3.47
CA ILE A 40 8.49 -0.88 -3.85
C ILE A 40 8.20 0.32 -4.75
N LEU A 41 8.50 1.53 -4.26
CA LEU A 41 8.37 2.76 -5.02
C LEU A 41 9.72 3.13 -5.64
N LEU A 42 9.85 2.93 -6.95
CA LEU A 42 11.07 3.31 -7.67
C LEU A 42 11.22 4.85 -7.71
N PRO A 43 12.45 5.40 -7.66
CA PRO A 43 12.71 6.85 -7.72
C PRO A 43 12.10 7.56 -8.93
N ASP A 44 11.92 6.86 -10.05
CA ASP A 44 11.35 7.41 -11.28
C ASP A 44 9.93 6.89 -11.55
N ALA A 45 9.31 6.18 -10.60
CA ALA A 45 7.96 5.69 -10.77
C ALA A 45 6.99 6.87 -10.93
N PRO A 46 6.18 6.90 -12.01
CA PRO A 46 5.14 7.90 -12.17
C PRO A 46 3.96 7.60 -11.24
N TRP A 47 3.10 8.59 -10.99
CA TRP A 47 1.93 8.42 -10.12
C TRP A 47 0.97 7.34 -10.65
N GLU A 48 0.85 7.27 -11.97
CA GLU A 48 0.02 6.32 -12.71
C GLU A 48 0.35 4.86 -12.38
N PHE A 49 1.62 4.56 -12.05
CA PHE A 49 2.00 3.23 -11.59
C PHE A 49 1.27 2.84 -10.30
N LEU A 50 1.24 3.74 -9.32
CA LEU A 50 0.50 3.51 -8.07
C LEU A 50 -1.00 3.45 -8.35
N ARG A 51 -1.51 4.45 -9.08
CA ARG A 51 -2.93 4.63 -9.41
C ARG A 51 -3.54 3.38 -10.06
N ASP A 52 -2.84 2.82 -11.04
CA ASP A 52 -3.40 1.78 -11.91
C ASP A 52 -3.09 0.36 -11.43
N ARG A 53 -2.11 0.19 -10.52
CA ARG A 53 -1.66 -1.14 -10.05
C ARG A 53 -1.80 -1.33 -8.55
N VAL A 54 -1.18 -0.44 -7.77
CA VAL A 54 -1.06 -0.60 -6.31
C VAL A 54 -2.40 -0.44 -5.62
N TYR A 55 -3.13 0.63 -5.94
CA TYR A 55 -4.42 0.95 -5.33
C TYR A 55 -5.51 -0.10 -5.61
N PRO A 56 -5.76 -0.50 -6.88
CA PRO A 56 -6.75 -1.53 -7.17
C PRO A 56 -6.43 -2.86 -6.48
N PHE A 57 -5.16 -3.26 -6.48
CA PHE A 57 -4.75 -4.53 -5.89
C PHE A 57 -4.89 -4.54 -4.37
N LEU A 58 -4.50 -3.45 -3.69
CA LEU A 58 -4.72 -3.31 -2.25
C LEU A 58 -6.21 -3.46 -1.91
N VAL A 59 -7.11 -2.78 -2.61
CA VAL A 59 -8.54 -2.85 -2.33
C VAL A 59 -9.10 -4.26 -2.53
N ARG A 60 -8.65 -4.98 -3.56
CA ARG A 60 -9.03 -6.39 -3.79
C ARG A 60 -8.49 -7.31 -2.69
N LEU A 61 -7.27 -7.10 -2.26
CA LEU A 61 -6.63 -7.86 -1.18
C LEU A 61 -7.33 -7.65 0.17
N LEU A 62 -7.75 -6.42 0.47
CA LEU A 62 -8.54 -6.13 1.67
C LEU A 62 -9.90 -6.84 1.60
N ARG A 63 -10.55 -6.82 0.43
CA ARG A 63 -11.80 -7.55 0.19
C ARG A 63 -11.61 -9.07 0.40
N SER A 64 -10.54 -9.67 -0.11
CA SER A 64 -10.30 -11.12 0.04
C SER A 64 -10.02 -11.51 1.49
N LYS A 65 -9.54 -10.58 2.31
CA LYS A 65 -9.38 -10.73 3.76
C LYS A 65 -10.61 -10.30 4.57
N SER A 66 -11.73 -9.97 3.91
CA SER A 66 -12.95 -9.47 4.55
C SER A 66 -12.73 -8.21 5.40
N LEU A 67 -11.75 -7.37 5.01
CA LEU A 67 -11.43 -6.10 5.66
C LEU A 67 -12.06 -4.93 4.91
N ASP A 68 -12.60 -3.97 5.65
CA ASP A 68 -13.14 -2.74 5.08
C ASP A 68 -12.01 -1.74 4.73
N PRO A 69 -11.82 -1.37 3.46
CA PRO A 69 -10.80 -0.42 3.04
C PRO A 69 -10.93 0.98 3.68
N GLU A 70 -12.13 1.43 4.05
CA GLU A 70 -12.31 2.78 4.61
C GLU A 70 -11.92 2.87 6.09
N THR A 71 -11.95 1.75 6.82
CA THR A 71 -11.88 1.75 8.29
C THR A 71 -10.85 0.79 8.88
N THR A 72 -10.33 -0.17 8.10
CA THR A 72 -9.45 -1.21 8.64
C THR A 72 -8.14 -0.65 9.19
N ARG A 73 -7.79 -1.05 10.41
CA ARG A 73 -6.47 -0.84 11.02
C ARG A 73 -5.63 -2.11 11.09
N GLU A 74 -6.19 -3.21 10.60
CA GLU A 74 -5.56 -4.53 10.56
C GLU A 74 -4.69 -4.71 9.31
N ALA A 75 -4.61 -3.67 8.46
CA ALA A 75 -3.74 -3.64 7.30
C ALA A 75 -2.92 -2.34 7.26
N ALA A 76 -1.64 -2.49 6.96
CA ALA A 76 -0.70 -1.39 6.76
C ALA A 76 0.01 -1.54 5.40
N VAL A 77 0.27 -0.41 4.75
CA VAL A 77 1.06 -0.33 3.52
C VAL A 77 2.49 0.04 3.90
N SER A 78 3.45 -0.78 3.48
CA SER A 78 4.88 -0.47 3.60
C SER A 78 5.39 0.04 2.27
N LEU A 79 5.54 1.35 2.13
CA LEU A 79 6.15 1.97 0.95
C LEU A 79 7.66 2.00 1.13
N PHE A 80 8.39 1.23 0.32
CA PHE A 80 9.85 1.29 0.26
C PHE A 80 10.27 2.33 -0.76
N PHE A 81 11.06 3.30 -0.33
CA PHE A 81 11.61 4.33 -1.19
C PHE A 81 13.05 4.63 -0.76
N GLU A 82 13.98 4.41 -1.69
CA GLU A 82 15.43 4.53 -1.45
C GLU A 82 15.89 3.68 -0.23
N ASP A 83 16.43 4.33 0.80
CA ASP A 83 16.97 3.70 2.00
C ASP A 83 15.97 3.64 3.16
N ARG A 84 14.69 3.97 2.91
CA ARG A 84 13.66 4.09 3.94
C ARG A 84 12.41 3.31 3.58
N PHE A 85 11.67 2.95 4.62
CA PHE A 85 10.29 2.52 4.47
C PHE A 85 9.35 3.39 5.29
N TYR A 86 8.21 3.68 4.67
CA TYR A 86 7.15 4.51 5.19
C TYR A 86 5.96 3.60 5.47
N LEU A 87 5.55 3.51 6.73
CA LEU A 87 4.39 2.73 7.14
C LEU A 87 3.17 3.62 7.18
N LEU A 88 2.16 3.24 6.40
CA LEU A 88 0.86 3.89 6.35
C LEU A 88 -0.22 2.91 6.78
N GLU A 89 -1.27 3.39 7.44
CA GLU A 89 -2.49 2.59 7.56
C GLU A 89 -3.14 2.50 6.17
N ALA A 90 -3.71 1.34 5.83
CA ALA A 90 -4.42 1.15 4.58
C ALA A 90 -5.44 2.27 4.27
N PRO A 91 -6.32 2.70 5.20
CA PRO A 91 -7.27 3.79 4.95
C PRO A 91 -6.59 5.13 4.68
N GLU A 92 -5.47 5.45 5.34
CA GLU A 92 -4.75 6.70 5.08
C GLU A 92 -4.06 6.69 3.70
N PHE A 93 -3.52 5.54 3.30
CA PHE A 93 -2.99 5.37 1.95
C PHE A 93 -4.08 5.58 0.88
N LEU A 94 -5.27 5.01 1.10
CA LEU A 94 -6.44 5.15 0.23
C LEU A 94 -7.00 6.59 0.19
N LYS A 95 -7.04 7.29 1.32
CA LYS A 95 -7.44 8.72 1.35
C LYS A 95 -6.47 9.60 0.57
N ALA A 96 -5.17 9.29 0.62
CA ALA A 96 -4.18 10.03 -0.16
C ALA A 96 -4.46 9.95 -1.67
N TYR A 97 -4.98 8.82 -2.17
CA TYR A 97 -5.43 8.72 -3.57
C TYR A 97 -6.56 9.69 -3.88
N ALA A 98 -7.59 9.75 -3.02
CA ALA A 98 -8.70 10.67 -3.22
C ALA A 98 -8.24 12.14 -3.25
N GLU A 99 -7.28 12.50 -2.41
CA GLU A 99 -6.69 13.84 -2.38
C GLU A 99 -5.85 14.15 -3.63
N ILE A 100 -5.08 13.17 -4.15
CA ILE A 100 -4.26 13.35 -5.35
C ILE A 100 -5.13 13.49 -6.61
N GLU A 101 -6.20 12.71 -6.69
CA GLU A 101 -7.14 12.70 -7.82
C GLU A 101 -8.28 13.72 -7.64
N ASP A 102 -8.27 14.51 -6.56
CA ASP A 102 -9.30 15.51 -6.21
C ASP A 102 -10.73 14.93 -6.26
N LEU A 103 -10.89 13.72 -5.70
CA LEU A 103 -12.15 13.01 -5.68
C LEU A 103 -12.96 13.37 -4.43
N ASP A 104 -14.24 13.67 -4.65
CA ASP A 104 -15.20 13.74 -3.56
C ASP A 104 -15.45 12.34 -2.93
N PRO A 105 -16.05 12.28 -1.73
CA PRO A 105 -16.28 11.00 -1.04
C PRO A 105 -17.17 10.02 -1.82
N GLU A 106 -18.09 10.49 -2.66
CA GLU A 106 -18.98 9.62 -3.44
C GLU A 106 -18.25 9.00 -4.63
N ALA A 107 -17.49 9.82 -5.37
CA ALA A 107 -16.63 9.41 -6.48
C ALA A 107 -15.54 8.43 -6.01
N PHE A 108 -14.94 8.70 -4.84
CA PHE A 108 -13.95 7.81 -4.24
C PHE A 108 -14.55 6.43 -3.90
N ARG A 109 -15.76 6.39 -3.32
CA ARG A 109 -16.48 5.13 -3.04
C ARG A 109 -16.87 4.38 -4.32
N ALA A 110 -17.31 5.09 -5.35
CA ALA A 110 -17.58 4.49 -6.65
C ALA A 110 -16.33 3.83 -7.23
N ARG A 111 -15.19 4.53 -7.21
CA ARG A 111 -13.90 4.00 -7.67
C ARG A 111 -13.45 2.77 -6.90
N MET A 112 -13.60 2.77 -5.57
CA MET A 112 -13.30 1.57 -4.77
C MET A 112 -14.18 0.37 -5.16
N ARG A 113 -15.48 0.59 -5.40
CA ARG A 113 -16.39 -0.47 -5.86
C ARG A 113 -15.98 -1.02 -7.23
N GLU A 114 -15.56 -0.16 -8.15
CA GLU A 114 -15.04 -0.58 -9.46
C GLU A 114 -13.83 -1.51 -9.29
N TRP A 115 -12.86 -1.14 -8.46
CA TRP A 115 -11.69 -1.97 -8.21
C TRP A 115 -12.02 -3.31 -7.56
N GLN A 116 -12.99 -3.32 -6.64
CA GLN A 116 -13.48 -4.56 -6.03
C GLN A 116 -14.12 -5.48 -7.06
N SER A 117 -14.79 -4.95 -8.09
CA SER A 117 -15.47 -5.73 -9.13
C SER A 117 -14.57 -6.22 -10.27
N GLY A 118 -13.41 -5.59 -10.50
CA GLY A 118 -12.56 -5.94 -11.63
C GLY A 118 -11.84 -7.29 -11.45
N GLU A 119 -11.87 -8.11 -12.50
CA GLU A 119 -11.10 -9.37 -12.56
C GLU A 119 -9.59 -9.11 -12.58
N GLU A 120 -8.82 -10.04 -12.01
CA GLU A 120 -7.35 -10.06 -12.11
C GLU A 120 -6.96 -10.25 -13.58
N LYS A 121 -6.69 -9.15 -14.30
CA LYS A 121 -5.91 -9.24 -15.53
C LYS A 121 -4.54 -9.75 -15.13
N GLY A 122 -4.27 -11.02 -15.45
CA GLY A 122 -3.11 -11.78 -14.98
C GLY A 122 -1.81 -10.99 -15.09
N GLU A 123 -1.11 -10.86 -13.96
CA GLU A 123 0.22 -10.26 -13.88
C GLU A 123 1.22 -11.11 -14.67
N THR A 124 2.09 -10.43 -15.42
CA THR A 124 3.28 -11.05 -16.00
C THR A 124 4.30 -11.38 -14.89
N PRO A 125 5.18 -12.38 -15.09
CA PRO A 125 6.14 -12.80 -14.06
C PRO A 125 7.09 -11.70 -13.55
N GLU A 126 7.35 -10.66 -14.35
CA GLU A 126 8.16 -9.50 -13.95
C GLU A 126 7.41 -8.58 -12.98
N GLU A 127 6.09 -8.50 -13.07
CA GLU A 127 5.24 -7.66 -12.22
C GLU A 127 5.10 -8.24 -10.81
N ARG A 128 5.12 -9.59 -10.70
CA ARG A 128 5.17 -10.32 -9.41
C ARG A 128 6.39 -10.00 -8.55
N ASN A 129 7.49 -9.47 -9.12
CA ASN A 129 8.67 -9.13 -8.32
C ASN A 129 8.53 -7.80 -7.57
N ASN A 130 7.59 -6.93 -7.95
CA ASN A 130 7.34 -5.65 -7.28
C ASN A 130 6.32 -5.75 -6.13
N PHE A 131 5.64 -6.90 -6.03
CA PHE A 131 4.60 -7.17 -5.04
C PHE A 131 4.92 -8.46 -4.31
N ARG A 132 5.29 -8.38 -3.03
CA ARG A 132 5.52 -9.55 -2.19
C ARG A 132 4.54 -9.53 -1.02
N PRO A 133 3.32 -10.07 -1.21
CA PRO A 133 2.30 -10.09 -0.15
C PRO A 133 2.68 -11.02 1.01
N ASP A 134 3.62 -11.95 0.82
CA ASP A 134 4.15 -12.83 1.85
C ASP A 134 5.56 -13.28 1.48
N LEU A 135 6.60 -12.60 1.99
CA LEU A 135 7.88 -13.26 2.18
C LEU A 135 7.96 -13.78 3.61
N PRO A 136 8.19 -15.10 3.82
CA PRO A 136 8.71 -15.55 5.10
C PRO A 136 10.02 -14.80 5.35
N ALA A 137 10.21 -14.35 6.60
CA ALA A 137 11.45 -13.74 7.04
C ALA A 137 12.62 -14.60 6.53
N VAL A 138 13.44 -14.03 5.64
CA VAL A 138 14.61 -14.71 5.10
C VAL A 138 15.54 -14.95 6.30
N ARG A 139 15.47 -16.17 6.85
CA ARG A 139 16.44 -16.68 7.80
C ARG A 139 17.77 -16.72 7.08
N ARG A 140 18.67 -15.79 7.43
CA ARG A 140 20.10 -15.99 7.25
C ARG A 140 20.63 -16.80 8.41
#